data_AF-A0A537Y164-F1
#
_entry.id   AF-A0A537Y164-F1
#
_cell.length_a   1.000
_cell.length_b   1.000
_cell.length_c   1.000
_cell.angle_alpha   90.00
_cell.angle_beta   90.00
_cell.angle_gamma   90.00
#
_symmetry.space_group_name_H-M   'P 1'
#
loop_
_entity.id
_entity.type
_entity.pdbx_description
1 polymer ?
#
loop_
_entity_poly.entity_id
_entity_poly.type
_entity_poly.pdbx_seq_one_letter_code
_entity_poly.pdbx_strand_id
1 'polypeptide(L)'
;MFTPSDDDYLTLCEYCEENPAARGRRYCSEDCRRLAGRARNARPRKAHLTHVFAEGTVYYCPECDTRYFGVQRCEICDRYCRPLGIGGLCPSCDAPVAIQDLVGSEMTVIFTL
;
A
#
# COMPACT_ATOMS: atom_id res chain seq x y z
N MET A 1 -8.56 -57.84 13.12
CA MET A 1 -8.81 -56.58 12.36
C MET A 1 -8.70 -55.45 13.37
N PHE A 2 -7.68 -54.60 13.24
CA PHE A 2 -7.49 -53.42 14.09
C PHE A 2 -8.17 -52.25 13.37
N THR A 3 -9.27 -51.74 13.90
CA THR A 3 -9.90 -50.51 13.39
C THR A 3 -9.23 -49.33 14.09
N PRO A 4 -8.59 -48.40 13.37
CA PRO A 4 -8.10 -47.16 13.98
C PRO A 4 -9.28 -46.45 14.65
N SER A 5 -9.15 -46.12 15.93
CA SER A 5 -10.14 -45.27 16.61
C SER A 5 -10.08 -43.88 15.97
N ASP A 6 -11.23 -43.24 15.78
CA ASP A 6 -11.33 -41.85 15.26
C ASP A 6 -10.57 -40.82 16.14
N ASP A 7 -10.02 -41.26 17.28
CA ASP A 7 -9.21 -40.51 18.22
C ASP A 7 -7.70 -40.43 17.88
N ASP A 8 -7.25 -41.08 16.80
CA ASP A 8 -5.84 -41.15 16.37
C ASP A 8 -5.48 -40.15 15.24
N TYR A 9 -6.41 -39.26 14.84
CA TYR A 9 -6.06 -38.18 13.93
C TYR A 9 -5.25 -37.12 14.66
N LEU A 10 -3.93 -37.14 14.45
CA LEU A 10 -3.04 -36.04 14.82
C LEU A 10 -3.52 -34.77 14.11
N THR A 11 -4.14 -33.86 14.85
CA THR A 11 -4.53 -32.54 14.31
C THR A 11 -3.26 -31.75 14.01
N LEU A 12 -3.11 -31.29 12.78
CA LEU A 12 -1.97 -30.46 12.39
C LEU A 12 -2.04 -29.10 13.09
N CYS A 13 -0.87 -28.50 13.31
CA CYS A 13 -0.76 -27.17 13.88
C CYS A 13 -1.47 -26.14 12.99
N GLU A 14 -2.38 -25.34 13.56
CA GLU A 14 -3.11 -24.28 12.84
C GLU A 14 -2.23 -23.11 12.34
N TYR A 15 -0.91 -23.16 12.51
CA TYR A 15 0.00 -22.08 12.09
C TYR A 15 1.00 -22.53 11.05
N CYS A 16 1.77 -23.59 11.32
CA CYS A 16 2.77 -24.09 10.38
C CYS A 16 2.26 -25.22 9.50
N GLU A 17 1.16 -25.89 9.88
CA GLU A 17 0.56 -27.03 9.15
C GLU A 17 1.48 -28.24 8.91
N GLU A 18 2.74 -28.18 9.33
CA GLU A 18 3.75 -29.23 9.14
C GLU A 18 3.81 -30.21 10.31
N ASN A 19 3.61 -29.70 11.53
CA ASN A 19 3.79 -30.47 12.75
C ASN A 19 2.46 -30.73 13.44
N PRO A 20 2.24 -31.93 14.01
CA PRO A 20 1.03 -32.21 14.76
C PRO A 20 0.99 -31.41 16.07
N ALA A 21 -0.19 -30.91 16.43
CA ALA A 21 -0.45 -30.38 17.75
C ALA A 21 -0.68 -31.54 18.73
N ALA A 22 -0.15 -31.41 19.95
CA ALA A 22 -0.47 -32.35 21.02
C ALA A 22 -1.99 -32.35 21.29
N ARG A 23 -2.53 -33.48 21.75
CA ARG A 23 -3.96 -33.64 22.04
C ARG A 23 -4.49 -32.47 22.89
N GLY A 24 -5.58 -31.85 22.44
CA GLY A 24 -6.22 -30.70 23.11
C GLY A 24 -5.50 -29.35 22.90
N ARG A 25 -4.41 -29.30 22.13
CA ARG A 25 -3.74 -28.06 21.74
C ARG A 25 -3.98 -27.76 20.27
N ARG A 26 -3.91 -26.47 19.93
CA ARG A 26 -4.05 -25.95 18.55
C ARG A 26 -2.71 -25.75 17.83
N TYR A 27 -1.62 -25.65 18.59
CA TYR A 27 -0.28 -25.33 18.06
C TYR A 27 0.74 -26.36 18.54
N CYS A 28 1.68 -26.72 17.66
CA CYS A 28 2.76 -27.65 17.98
C CYS A 28 3.75 -27.07 19.02
N SER A 29 3.92 -25.74 19.04
CA SER A 29 4.84 -25.06 19.94
C SER A 29 4.32 -23.71 20.44
N GLU A 30 4.94 -23.21 21.50
CA GLU A 30 4.70 -21.86 22.02
C GLU A 30 5.09 -20.76 21.01
N ASP A 31 6.12 -21.00 20.20
CA ASP A 31 6.47 -20.11 19.10
C ASP A 31 5.40 -20.06 18.03
N CYS A 32 4.85 -21.19 17.60
CA CYS A 32 3.74 -21.22 16.64
C CYS A 32 2.49 -20.54 17.23
N ARG A 33 2.18 -20.75 18.51
CA ARG A 33 1.10 -20.04 19.20
C ARG A 33 1.30 -18.53 19.17
N ARG A 34 2.50 -18.06 19.50
CA ARG A 34 2.85 -16.63 19.52
C ARG A 34 2.81 -16.02 18.12
N LEU A 35 3.35 -16.71 17.11
CA LEU A 35 3.33 -16.24 15.72
C LEU A 35 1.91 -16.18 15.17
N ALA A 36 1.07 -17.20 15.42
CA ALA A 36 -0.34 -17.18 15.07
C ALA A 36 -1.09 -16.03 15.77
N GLY A 37 -0.74 -15.72 17.02
CA GLY A 37 -1.27 -14.57 17.74
C GLY A 37 -0.85 -13.23 17.11
N ARG A 38 0.42 -13.11 16.68
CA ARG A 38 0.91 -11.92 15.97
C ARG A 38 0.23 -11.74 14.61
N ALA A 39 0.02 -12.83 13.86
CA ALA A 39 -0.66 -12.78 12.57
C ALA A 39 -2.11 -12.30 12.73
N ARG A 40 -2.86 -12.86 13.69
CA ARG A 40 -4.24 -12.45 14.00
C ARG A 40 -4.36 -11.00 14.46
N ASN A 41 -3.37 -10.52 15.21
CA ASN A 41 -3.35 -9.17 15.77
C ASN A 41 -2.47 -8.20 14.98
N ALA A 42 -2.04 -8.57 13.77
CA ALA A 42 -1.25 -7.69 12.94
C ALA A 42 -2.08 -6.46 12.61
N ARG A 43 -1.67 -5.29 13.12
CA ARG A 43 -2.29 -4.04 12.69
C ARG A 43 -2.02 -3.86 11.20
N PRO A 44 -3.02 -3.52 10.37
CA PRO A 44 -2.76 -3.19 8.99
C PRO A 44 -1.71 -2.07 8.98
N ARG A 45 -0.59 -2.32 8.31
CA ARG A 45 0.42 -1.28 8.13
C ARG A 45 -0.26 -0.19 7.33
N LYS A 46 -0.27 1.05 7.85
CA LYS A 46 -0.69 2.20 7.03
C LYS A 46 0.21 2.20 5.81
N ALA A 47 -0.36 1.98 4.63
CA ALA A 47 0.38 2.12 3.39
C ALA A 47 0.97 3.53 3.36
N HIS A 48 2.29 3.64 3.20
CA HIS A 48 2.93 4.93 2.93
C HIS A 48 2.65 5.27 1.46
N LEU A 49 1.41 5.70 1.19
CA LEU A 49 0.98 6.09 -0.15
C LEU A 49 1.69 7.37 -0.63
N THR A 50 2.43 8.06 0.24
CA THR A 50 3.17 9.29 -0.06
C THR A 50 4.06 9.17 -1.31
N HIS A 51 4.70 8.02 -1.51
CA HIS A 51 5.54 7.79 -2.69
C HIS A 51 4.72 7.56 -3.97
N VAL A 52 3.63 6.78 -3.86
CA VAL A 52 2.73 6.48 -4.98
C VAL A 52 2.05 7.76 -5.48
N PHE A 53 1.66 8.64 -4.57
CA PHE A 53 1.09 9.94 -4.95
C PHE A 53 2.14 10.86 -5.57
N ALA A 54 3.40 10.81 -5.15
CA ALA A 54 4.44 11.66 -5.73
C ALA A 54 4.61 11.41 -7.24
N GLU A 55 4.66 10.16 -7.67
CA GLU A 55 4.86 9.78 -9.08
C GLU A 55 3.65 10.14 -9.96
N GLY A 56 2.43 10.08 -9.42
CA GLY A 56 1.19 10.42 -10.14
C GLY A 56 0.76 11.88 -10.03
N THR A 57 1.56 12.75 -9.42
CA THR A 57 1.21 14.16 -9.19
C THR A 57 1.87 15.08 -10.21
N VAL A 58 1.09 16.03 -10.72
CA VAL A 58 1.60 17.18 -11.47
C VAL A 58 1.98 18.26 -10.48
N TYR A 59 3.20 18.77 -10.63
CA TYR A 59 3.77 19.84 -9.84
C TYR A 59 4.01 21.07 -10.72
N TYR A 60 4.01 22.25 -10.13
CA TYR A 60 4.41 23.49 -10.80
C TYR A 60 5.43 24.26 -9.96
N CYS A 61 6.39 24.90 -10.63
CA CYS A 61 7.32 25.82 -9.99
C CYS A 61 6.66 27.19 -9.85
N PRO A 62 6.55 27.76 -8.64
CA PRO A 62 5.92 29.08 -8.46
C PRO A 62 6.82 30.25 -8.90
N GLU A 63 8.05 29.99 -9.36
CA GLU A 63 8.99 31.02 -9.81
C GLU A 63 9.01 31.17 -11.34
N CYS A 64 9.05 30.05 -12.05
CA CYS A 64 9.15 30.01 -13.52
C CYS A 64 7.92 29.41 -14.20
N ASP A 65 6.87 29.11 -13.44
CA ASP A 65 5.60 28.50 -13.87
C ASP A 65 5.73 27.18 -14.64
N THR A 66 6.93 26.58 -14.67
CA THR A 66 7.18 25.31 -15.34
C THR A 66 6.48 24.19 -14.59
N ARG A 67 5.77 23.34 -15.34
CA ARG A 67 5.06 22.17 -14.82
C ARG A 67 5.88 20.91 -15.02
N TYR A 68 5.74 19.99 -14.08
CA TYR A 68 6.45 18.72 -14.03
C TYR A 68 5.49 17.59 -13.65
N PHE A 69 5.72 16.38 -14.15
CA PHE A 69 4.98 15.18 -13.73
C PHE A 69 5.90 14.27 -12.93
N GLY A 70 5.52 13.91 -11.71
CA GLY A 70 6.32 13.05 -10.83
C GLY A 70 7.57 13.68 -10.22
N VAL A 71 7.98 14.87 -10.68
CA VAL A 71 9.21 15.55 -10.25
C VAL A 71 8.89 16.73 -9.32
N GLN A 72 9.35 16.63 -8.07
CA GLN A 72 9.07 17.62 -7.02
C GLN A 72 10.03 18.81 -6.99
N ARG A 73 11.11 18.77 -7.77
CA ARG A 73 12.15 19.81 -7.77
C ARG A 73 12.31 20.39 -9.16
N CYS A 74 12.22 21.71 -9.27
CA CYS A 74 12.41 22.41 -10.53
C CYS A 74 13.88 22.33 -10.95
N GLU A 75 14.15 21.90 -12.19
CA GLU A 75 15.52 21.78 -12.71
C GLU A 75 16.14 23.15 -13.03
N ILE A 76 15.30 24.16 -13.27
CA ILE A 76 15.73 25.51 -13.62
C ILE A 76 16.04 26.34 -12.38
N CYS A 77 15.10 26.37 -11.43
CA CYS A 77 15.21 27.22 -10.23
C CYS A 77 15.82 26.50 -9.03
N ASP A 78 16.02 25.18 -9.10
CA ASP A 78 16.50 24.32 -8.01
C ASP A 78 15.68 24.45 -6.71
N ARG A 79 14.35 24.60 -6.84
CA ARG A 79 13.43 24.74 -5.70
C ARG A 79 12.34 23.67 -5.73
N TYR A 80 11.78 23.40 -4.55
CA TYR A 80 10.62 22.52 -4.43
C TYR A 80 9.41 23.15 -5.11
N CYS A 81 8.79 22.39 -6.00
CA CYS A 81 7.56 22.72 -6.69
C CYS A 81 6.36 22.55 -5.76
N ARG A 82 5.23 23.17 -6.12
CA ARG A 82 3.95 23.00 -5.45
C ARG A 82 3.13 21.94 -6.19
N PRO A 83 2.42 21.04 -5.48
CA PRO A 83 1.53 20.10 -6.15
C PRO A 83 0.34 20.85 -6.73
N LEU A 84 0.03 20.63 -8.00
CA LEU A 84 -1.25 20.99 -8.58
C LEU A 84 -2.30 19.94 -8.22
N GLY A 85 -1.97 18.67 -8.41
CA GLY A 85 -2.87 17.55 -8.13
C GLY A 85 -2.52 16.31 -8.96
N ILE A 86 -3.32 15.26 -8.84
CA ILE A 86 -3.15 14.05 -9.67
C ILE A 86 -3.34 14.43 -11.15
N GLY A 87 -2.53 13.83 -12.02
CA GLY A 87 -2.58 14.10 -13.44
C GLY A 87 -1.73 13.13 -14.24
N GLY A 88 -1.31 13.58 -15.43
CA GLY A 88 -0.47 12.81 -16.34
C GLY A 88 0.14 13.67 -17.44
N LEU A 89 0.83 13.02 -18.36
CA LEU A 89 1.33 13.66 -19.57
C LEU A 89 0.25 13.65 -20.66
N CYS A 90 0.08 14.77 -21.34
CA CYS A 90 -0.81 14.85 -22.49
C CYS A 90 -0.31 13.93 -23.61
N PRO A 91 -1.14 13.01 -24.16
CA PRO A 91 -0.70 12.07 -25.19
C PRO A 91 -0.34 12.74 -26.53
N SER A 92 -0.66 14.02 -26.72
CA SER A 92 -0.39 14.76 -27.95
C SER A 92 0.90 15.60 -27.91
N CYS A 93 1.32 16.04 -26.73
CA CYS A 93 2.41 17.02 -26.61
C CYS A 93 3.31 16.80 -25.38
N ASP A 94 3.07 15.73 -24.61
CA ASP A 94 3.76 15.39 -23.38
C ASP A 94 3.77 16.49 -22.31
N ALA A 95 2.95 17.53 -22.46
CA ALA A 95 2.79 18.55 -21.44
C ALA A 95 2.15 17.94 -20.18
N PRO A 96 2.65 18.26 -18.97
CA PRO A 96 2.01 17.82 -17.73
C PRO A 96 0.65 18.50 -17.53
N VAL A 97 -0.40 17.69 -17.38
CA VAL A 97 -1.80 18.13 -17.21
C VAL A 97 -2.38 17.52 -15.94
N ALA A 98 -2.88 18.37 -15.04
CA ALA A 98 -3.59 17.94 -13.84
C ALA A 98 -5.08 17.71 -14.17
N ILE A 99 -5.74 16.80 -13.45
CA ILE A 99 -7.16 16.50 -13.65
C ILE A 99 -8.02 17.78 -13.57
N GLN A 100 -7.71 18.66 -12.62
CA GLN A 100 -8.40 19.95 -12.44
C GLN A 100 -8.31 20.90 -13.64
N ASP A 101 -7.29 20.78 -14.49
CA ASP A 101 -7.20 21.56 -15.73
C ASP A 101 -8.27 21.09 -16.74
N LEU A 102 -8.72 19.83 -16.66
CA LEU A 102 -9.70 19.22 -17.57
C LEU A 102 -11.14 19.34 -17.07
N VAL A 103 -11.36 19.18 -15.76
CA VAL A 103 -12.71 19.12 -15.17
C VAL A 103 -13.22 20.48 -14.66
N GLY A 104 -12.38 21.52 -14.69
CA GLY A 104 -12.69 22.83 -14.13
C GLY A 104 -12.62 22.88 -12.60
N SER A 105 -12.37 24.08 -12.04
CA SER A 105 -12.12 24.29 -10.61
C SER A 105 -13.33 24.02 -9.68
N GLU A 106 -14.55 23.92 -10.23
CA GLU A 106 -15.77 23.63 -9.46
C GLU A 106 -15.82 22.19 -8.91
N MET A 107 -15.08 21.25 -9.49
CA MET A 107 -14.91 19.91 -8.94
C MET A 107 -13.54 19.77 -8.25
N THR A 108 -13.39 20.44 -7.11
CA THR A 108 -12.25 20.16 -6.22
C THR A 108 -12.41 18.75 -5.66
N VAL A 109 -11.63 17.81 -6.18
CA VAL A 109 -11.59 16.44 -5.65
C VAL A 109 -10.82 16.50 -4.33
N ILE A 110 -11.55 16.70 -3.23
CA ILE A 110 -10.96 16.63 -1.89
C ILE A 110 -10.64 15.17 -1.61
N PHE A 111 -9.42 14.75 -1.92
CA PHE A 111 -8.85 13.51 -1.40
C PHE A 111 -8.28 13.79 -0.01
N THR A 112 -9.16 13.87 1.01
CA THR A 112 -8.72 13.83 2.40
C THR A 112 -8.34 12.39 2.74
N LEU A 113 -7.08 12.19 3.17
CA LEU A 113 -6.56 10.94 3.74
C LEU A 113 -7.08 10.71 5.16
#